data_AF-A0AAW4B8N3-F1
#
_entry.id   AF-A0AAW4B8N3-F1
#
_cell.length_a   1.000
_cell.length_b   1.000
_cell.length_c   1.000
_cell.angle_alpha   90.00
_cell.angle_beta   90.00
_cell.angle_gamma   90.00
#
_symmetry.space_group_name_H-M   'P 1'
#
loop_
_entity.id
_entity.type
_entity.pdbx_description
1 polymer ?
#
loop_
_entity_poly.entity_id
_entity_poly.type
_entity_poly.pdbx_seq_one_letter_code
_entity_poly.pdbx_strand_id
1 'polypeptide(L)' 'MDTELADKMMQVAKRDCLPDDHDLVVKAKDFEQAALGYVSEPQTCSVRKFLGCWARAKKAYSQYTGADLL' A
#
# COMPACT_ATOMS: atom_id res chain seq x y z
N MET A 1 3.83 -10.17 3.41
CA MET A 1 5.02 -10.02 2.55
C MET A 1 5.30 -8.56 2.59
N ASP A 2 5.93 -8.14 3.67
CA ASP A 2 5.71 -6.79 4.14
C ASP A 2 6.46 -5.83 3.21
N THR A 3 5.70 -5.14 2.35
CA THR A 3 6.28 -4.16 1.46
C THR A 3 6.64 -2.93 2.29
N GLU A 4 7.86 -2.42 2.14
CA GLU A 4 8.38 -1.31 2.97
C GLU A 4 7.42 -0.10 2.96
N LEU A 5 6.75 0.16 1.85
CA LEU A 5 5.74 1.22 1.74
C LEU A 5 4.46 0.89 2.51
N ALA A 6 3.89 -0.31 2.38
CA ALA A 6 2.69 -0.68 3.13
C ALA A 6 2.96 -0.69 4.64
N ASP A 7 4.14 -1.12 5.07
CA ASP A 7 4.55 -1.08 6.48
C ASP A 7 4.59 0.33 7.03
N LYS A 8 5.24 1.25 6.29
CA LYS A 8 5.27 2.68 6.66
C LYS A 8 3.86 3.25 6.77
N MET A 9 2.98 2.92 5.82
CA MET A 9 1.59 3.36 5.85
C MET A 9 0.83 2.81 7.08
N MET A 10 1.01 1.53 7.41
CA MET A 10 0.36 0.91 8.56
C MET A 10 0.91 1.43 9.90
N GLN A 11 2.20 1.74 9.98
CA GLN A 11 2.81 2.39 11.14
C GLN A 11 2.23 3.79 11.35
N VAL A 12 2.08 4.58 10.29
CA VAL A 12 1.42 5.90 10.34
C VAL A 12 -0.03 5.75 10.78
N ALA A 13 -0.79 4.83 10.18
CA ALA A 13 -2.17 4.58 10.56
C ALA A 13 -2.32 4.19 12.04
N LYS A 14 -1.42 3.35 12.55
CA LYS A 14 -1.40 2.95 13.97
C LYS A 14 -1.03 4.13 14.88
N ARG A 15 -0.05 4.95 14.50
CA ARG A 15 0.36 6.13 15.26
C ARG A 15 -0.79 7.13 15.41
N ASP A 16 -1.55 7.31 14.35
CA ASP A 16 -2.59 8.34 14.25
C ASP A 16 -4.00 7.79 14.54
N CYS A 17 -4.10 6.52 15.01
CA CYS A 17 -5.34 5.83 15.33
C CYS A 17 -6.38 5.87 14.19
N LEU A 18 -5.92 5.70 12.95
CA LEU A 18 -6.78 5.74 11.77
C LEU A 18 -7.71 4.52 11.72
N PRO A 19 -8.98 4.70 11.31
CA PRO A 19 -9.91 3.59 11.17
C PRO A 19 -9.52 2.69 9.98
N ASP A 20 -9.99 1.44 10.00
CA ASP A 20 -9.64 0.43 9.00
C ASP A 20 -10.11 0.75 7.57
N ASP A 21 -11.12 1.61 7.43
CA ASP A 21 -11.69 2.10 6.19
C ASP A 21 -11.02 3.40 5.68
N HIS A 22 -10.07 3.95 6.44
CA HIS A 22 -9.31 5.12 6.02
C HIS A 22 -8.52 4.81 4.74
N ASP A 23 -8.49 5.75 3.79
CA ASP A 23 -7.88 5.55 2.47
C ASP A 23 -6.44 5.04 2.55
N LEU A 24 -5.62 5.61 3.47
CA LEU A 24 -4.26 5.14 3.74
C LEU A 24 -4.20 3.65 4.08
N VAL A 25 -5.08 3.16 4.96
CA VAL A 25 -5.12 1.77 5.41
C VAL A 25 -5.57 0.87 4.26
N VAL A 26 -6.62 1.28 3.55
CA VAL A 26 -7.15 0.53 2.40
C VAL A 26 -6.08 0.40 1.31
N LYS A 27 -5.38 1.49 0.95
CA LYS A 27 -4.33 1.44 -0.08
C LYS A 27 -3.10 0.63 0.33
N ALA A 28 -2.75 0.65 1.62
CA ALA A 28 -1.68 -0.22 2.13
C ALA A 28 -2.04 -1.70 1.96
N LYS A 29 -3.25 -2.09 2.40
CA LYS A 29 -3.77 -3.46 2.26
C LYS A 29 -3.89 -3.90 0.79
N ASP A 30 -4.40 -3.03 -0.08
CA ASP A 30 -4.52 -3.29 -1.52
C ASP A 30 -3.16 -3.54 -2.18
N PHE A 31 -2.13 -2.77 -1.78
CA PHE A 31 -0.79 -2.91 -2.31
C PHE A 31 -0.12 -4.19 -1.83
N GLU A 32 -0.23 -4.48 -0.54
CA GLU A 32 0.27 -5.70 0.09
C GLU A 32 -0.34 -6.95 -0.57
N GLN A 33 -1.67 -6.97 -0.78
CA GLN A 33 -2.34 -8.07 -1.46
C GLN A 33 -1.89 -8.21 -2.92
N ALA A 34 -1.69 -7.09 -3.62
CA ALA A 34 -1.20 -7.11 -4.99
C ALA A 34 0.25 -7.59 -5.09
N ALA A 35 1.09 -7.28 -4.11
CA ALA A 35 2.48 -7.75 -4.01
C ALA A 35 2.52 -9.26 -3.76
N LEU A 36 1.74 -9.75 -2.79
CA LEU A 36 1.59 -11.19 -2.51
C LEU A 36 1.17 -11.97 -3.74
N GLY A 37 0.13 -11.50 -4.46
CA GLY A 37 -0.33 -12.18 -5.67
C GLY A 37 0.64 -12.08 -6.85
N TYR A 38 1.53 -11.07 -6.87
CA TYR A 38 2.51 -10.89 -7.94
C TYR A 38 3.69 -11.84 -7.78
N VAL A 39 4.09 -12.13 -6.54
CA VAL A 39 5.21 -13.06 -6.24
C VAL A 39 4.75 -14.49 -5.94
N SER A 40 3.44 -14.76 -5.93
CA SER A 40 2.90 -16.10 -5.68
C SER A 40 3.19 -17.07 -6.83
N GLU A 41 3.15 -18.36 -6.54
CA GLU A 41 3.26 -19.42 -7.54
C GLU A 41 2.08 -20.42 -7.38
N PRO A 42 1.13 -20.48 -8.34
CA PRO A 42 1.06 -19.67 -9.56
C PRO A 42 0.84 -18.18 -9.27
N GLN A 43 1.32 -17.31 -10.16
CA GLN A 43 1.11 -15.87 -10.07
C GLN A 43 -0.37 -15.55 -10.24
N THR A 44 -0.94 -14.79 -9.30
CA THR A 44 -2.37 -14.44 -9.26
C THR A 44 -2.63 -12.94 -9.53
N CYS A 45 -1.58 -12.13 -9.59
CA CYS A 45 -1.66 -10.69 -9.85
C CYS A 45 -0.74 -10.31 -11.01
N SER A 46 -1.25 -9.53 -11.96
CA SER A 46 -0.44 -9.01 -13.06
C SER A 46 0.47 -7.86 -12.59
N VAL A 47 1.60 -7.66 -13.28
CA VAL A 47 2.51 -6.52 -13.05
C VAL A 47 1.78 -5.17 -13.12
N ARG A 48 0.79 -5.04 -14.03
CA ARG A 48 -0.02 -3.82 -14.17
C ARG A 48 -0.84 -3.54 -12.91
N LYS A 49 -1.44 -4.57 -12.31
CA LYS A 49 -2.21 -4.43 -11.07
C LYS A 49 -1.29 -4.10 -9.89
N PHE A 50 -0.17 -4.79 -9.79
CA PHE A 50 0.86 -4.52 -8.77
C PHE A 50 1.34 -3.06 -8.81
N LEU A 51 1.83 -2.58 -9.96
CA LEU A 51 2.30 -1.20 -10.12
C LEU A 51 1.17 -0.17 -9.92
N GLY A 52 -0.05 -0.48 -10.34
CA GLY A 52 -1.21 0.38 -10.12
C GLY A 52 -1.56 0.53 -8.63
N CYS A 53 -1.46 -0.54 -7.84
CA CYS A 53 -1.65 -0.46 -6.39
C CYS A 53 -0.50 0.30 -5.72
N TRP A 54 0.76 0.06 -6.13
CA TRP A 54 1.91 0.81 -5.64
C TRP A 54 1.76 2.32 -5.84
N ALA A 55 1.41 2.76 -7.05
CA ALA A 55 1.26 4.19 -7.35
C ALA A 55 0.17 4.85 -6.51
N ARG A 56 -0.95 4.14 -6.27
CA ARG A 56 -2.04 4.64 -5.41
C ARG A 56 -1.63 4.69 -3.94
N ALA A 57 -0.93 3.67 -3.44
CA ALA A 57 -0.40 3.64 -2.09
C ALA A 57 0.60 4.79 -1.86
N LYS A 58 1.52 5.00 -2.80
CA LYS A 58 2.51 6.09 -2.73
C LYS A 58 1.84 7.47 -2.74
N LYS A 59 0.81 7.65 -3.57
CA LYS A 59 -0.01 8.87 -3.58
C LYS A 59 -0.73 9.11 -2.26
N ALA A 60 -1.43 8.12 -1.73
CA ALA A 60 -2.15 8.24 -0.45
C ALA A 60 -1.18 8.56 0.70
N TYR A 61 -0.02 7.89 0.74
CA TYR A 61 1.02 8.16 1.74
C TYR A 61 1.56 9.59 1.66
N SER A 62 1.90 10.05 0.45
CA SER A 62 2.37 11.42 0.21
C SER A 62 1.32 12.47 0.62
N GLN A 63 0.05 12.27 0.22
CA GLN A 63 -1.04 13.19 0.56
C GLN A 63 -1.31 13.27 2.07
N TYR A 64 -1.20 12.14 2.78
CA TYR A 64 -1.47 12.10 4.21
C TYR A 64 -0.31 12.63 5.06
N THR A 65 0.94 12.27 4.70
CA THR A 65 2.13 12.61 5.51
C THR A 65 2.82 13.89 5.09
N GLY A 66 2.50 14.42 3.90
CA GLY A 66 3.26 15.51 3.28
C GLY A 66 4.62 15.06 2.71
N ALA A 67 4.94 13.76 2.72
CA ALA A 67 6.16 13.24 2.12
C ALA A 67 6.16 13.41 0.60
N ASP A 68 7.34 13.57 0.00
CA ASP A 68 7.46 13.73 -1.44
C ASP A 68 6.92 12.51 -2.22
N LEU A 69 6.24 12.84 -3.32
CA LEU A 69 5.64 11.88 -4.24
C LEU A 69 6.69 11.27 -5.21
N LEU A 70 7.85 11.93 -5.34
CA LEU A 70 8.92 11.64 -6.30
C LEU A 70 10.14 11.00 -5.62
#